data_AF-A0A3C0SRA7-F1
#
_entry.id   AF-A0A3C0SRA7-F1
#
_cell.length_a   1.000
_cell.length_b   1.000
_cell.length_c   1.000
_cell.angle_alpha   90.00
_cell.angle_beta   90.00
_cell.angle_gamma   90.00
#
_symmetry.space_group_name_H-M   'P 1'
#
loop_
_entity.id
_entity.type
_entity.pdbx_description
1 polymer ?
#
loop_
_entity_poly.entity_id
_entity_poly.type
_entity_poly.pdbx_seq_one_letter_code
_entity_poly.pdbx_strand_id
1 'polypeptide(L)'
;MGNLLGIDRIYYNNIYKNENCFSKSDKNDLVKMGVQSSFNKTMKNEADLLLKNCETVNKTKISNNLPILKFIAIRSMKDINNEKYTKVMNKNINEFKEYSKFNYCALEGKHYIYYTRSKEIGKEIREFLSKYDN
;
A
#
# COMPACT_ATOMS: atom_id res chain seq x y z
N MET A 1 -10.85 23.24 4.54
CA MET A 1 -11.44 21.99 4.00
C MET A 1 -11.45 22.07 2.49
N GLY A 2 -10.33 21.77 1.83
CA GLY A 2 -10.20 21.91 0.38
C GLY A 2 -9.30 20.83 -0.18
N ASN A 3 -9.65 20.34 -1.37
CA ASN A 3 -8.86 19.46 -2.25
C ASN A 3 -8.79 17.93 -2.01
N LEU A 4 -9.59 17.31 -1.14
CA LEU A 4 -9.72 15.84 -1.18
C LEU A 4 -10.48 15.32 -2.42
N LEU A 5 -11.50 16.06 -2.86
CA LEU A 5 -12.33 15.68 -4.03
C LEU A 5 -11.57 15.64 -5.37
N GLY A 6 -10.45 16.37 -5.47
CA GLY A 6 -9.64 16.42 -6.69
C GLY A 6 -8.75 15.19 -6.89
N ILE A 7 -8.17 14.68 -5.80
CA ILE A 7 -7.29 13.51 -5.81
C ILE A 7 -8.12 12.24 -6.05
N ASP A 8 -9.31 12.15 -5.43
CA ASP A 8 -10.25 11.05 -5.69
C ASP A 8 -10.57 10.97 -7.18
N ARG A 9 -10.86 12.10 -7.85
CA ARG A 9 -11.13 12.14 -9.30
C ARG A 9 -9.98 11.66 -10.19
N ILE A 10 -8.73 11.90 -9.80
CA ILE A 10 -7.55 11.45 -10.56
C ILE A 10 -7.34 9.94 -10.38
N TYR A 11 -7.51 9.43 -9.17
CA TYR A 11 -7.49 7.99 -8.90
C TYR A 11 -8.63 7.27 -9.62
N TYR A 12 -9.83 7.86 -9.61
CA TYR A 12 -10.96 7.40 -10.41
C TYR A 12 -10.59 7.32 -11.89
N ASN A 13 -9.93 8.30 -12.52
CA ASN A 13 -9.60 8.15 -13.95
C ASN A 13 -8.52 7.10 -14.28
N ASN A 14 -7.58 6.82 -13.36
CA ASN A 14 -6.55 5.79 -13.59
C ASN A 14 -7.10 4.35 -13.50
N ILE A 15 -8.10 4.10 -12.64
CA ILE A 15 -8.77 2.80 -12.54
C ILE A 15 -9.60 2.50 -13.81
N TYR A 16 -10.08 3.54 -14.50
CA TYR A 16 -11.07 3.43 -15.58
C TYR A 16 -10.44 3.47 -16.99
N LYS A 17 -9.11 3.63 -17.09
CA LYS A 17 -8.34 3.30 -18.30
C LYS A 17 -8.24 1.78 -18.56
N ASN A 18 -8.66 0.96 -17.61
CA ASN A 18 -8.74 -0.49 -17.79
C ASN A 18 -10.08 -0.84 -18.48
N GLU A 19 -10.04 -1.01 -19.79
CA GLU A 19 -11.22 -1.12 -20.65
C GLU A 19 -12.14 -2.31 -20.34
N ASN A 20 -11.64 -3.33 -19.62
CA ASN A 20 -12.35 -4.57 -19.32
C ASN A 20 -13.26 -4.49 -18.09
N CYS A 21 -13.23 -3.39 -17.32
CA CYS A 21 -13.86 -3.35 -15.99
C CYS A 21 -15.21 -2.62 -15.92
N PHE A 22 -15.62 -1.87 -16.96
CA PHE A 22 -16.81 -1.00 -16.87
C PHE A 22 -17.71 -1.06 -18.10
N SER A 23 -19.03 -0.99 -17.86
CA SER A 23 -20.04 -1.00 -18.91
C SER A 23 -20.08 0.32 -19.68
N LYS A 24 -20.69 0.31 -20.87
CA LYS A 24 -20.82 1.51 -21.71
C LYS A 24 -21.70 2.60 -21.09
N SER A 25 -22.64 2.22 -20.21
CA SER A 25 -23.50 3.15 -19.48
C SER A 25 -22.69 3.93 -18.44
N ASP A 26 -21.88 3.22 -17.64
CA ASP A 26 -21.05 3.82 -16.60
C ASP A 26 -20.08 4.87 -17.17
N LYS A 27 -19.54 4.60 -18.37
CA LYS A 27 -18.69 5.54 -19.10
C LYS A 27 -19.42 6.84 -19.47
N ASN A 28 -20.67 6.75 -19.91
CA ASN A 28 -21.44 7.93 -20.34
C ASN A 28 -21.87 8.82 -19.17
N ASP A 29 -22.23 8.23 -18.04
CA ASP A 29 -22.61 9.00 -16.85
C ASP A 29 -21.39 9.69 -16.21
N LEU A 30 -20.21 9.08 -16.31
CA LEU A 30 -18.95 9.69 -15.86
C LEU A 30 -18.47 10.83 -16.77
N VAL A 31 -18.64 10.72 -18.08
CA VAL A 31 -18.40 11.84 -19.01
C VAL A 31 -19.30 13.02 -18.64
N LYS A 32 -20.58 12.79 -18.33
CA LYS A 32 -21.47 13.86 -17.86
C LYS A 32 -21.02 14.49 -16.54
N MET A 33 -20.47 13.70 -15.61
CA MET A 33 -19.89 14.23 -14.38
C MET A 33 -18.59 15.02 -14.61
N GLY A 34 -17.79 14.67 -15.62
CA GLY A 34 -16.52 15.31 -15.96
C GLY A 34 -16.61 16.54 -16.86
N VAL A 35 -17.71 16.74 -17.60
CA VAL A 35 -17.81 17.68 -18.74
C VAL A 35 -18.31 19.10 -18.38
N GLN A 36 -18.19 19.56 -17.13
CA GLN A 36 -18.48 20.99 -16.83
C GLN A 36 -17.36 21.81 -16.18
N SER A 37 -16.15 21.28 -16.06
CA SER A 37 -14.99 22.17 -15.94
C SER A 37 -13.86 21.62 -16.79
N SER A 38 -13.54 22.32 -17.87
CA SER A 38 -12.22 22.21 -18.50
C SER A 38 -11.19 22.25 -17.38
N PHE A 39 -10.46 21.15 -17.14
CA PHE A 39 -9.43 21.10 -16.11
C PHE A 39 -8.52 22.31 -16.32
N ASN A 40 -8.57 23.29 -15.42
CA ASN A 40 -7.70 24.45 -15.49
C ASN A 40 -6.26 23.93 -15.50
N LYS A 41 -5.37 24.56 -16.28
CA LYS A 41 -3.95 24.19 -16.41
C LYS A 41 -3.28 23.93 -15.05
N THR A 42 -3.73 24.62 -14.01
CA THR A 42 -3.36 24.40 -12.60
C THR A 42 -3.64 22.98 -12.11
N MET A 43 -4.84 22.42 -12.31
CA MET A 43 -5.17 21.05 -11.87
C MET A 43 -4.36 20.00 -12.61
N LYS A 44 -4.09 20.21 -13.90
CA LYS A 44 -3.22 19.32 -14.68
C LYS A 44 -1.79 19.35 -14.14
N ASN A 45 -1.26 20.53 -13.84
CA ASN A 45 0.08 20.67 -13.27
C ASN A 45 0.18 20.02 -11.88
N GLU A 46 -0.84 20.14 -11.03
CA GLU A 46 -0.90 19.48 -9.72
C GLU A 46 -0.90 17.95 -9.85
N ALA A 47 -1.69 17.41 -10.78
CA ALA A 47 -1.70 15.98 -11.07
C ALA A 47 -0.33 15.49 -11.58
N ASP A 48 0.31 16.23 -12.49
CA ASP A 48 1.63 15.88 -13.02
C ASP A 48 2.73 15.97 -11.94
N LEU A 49 2.63 16.92 -11.01
CA LEU A 49 3.52 17.03 -9.84
C LEU A 49 3.34 15.85 -8.89
N LEU A 50 2.10 15.44 -8.60
CA LEU A 50 1.81 14.25 -7.80
C LEU A 50 2.37 12.99 -8.45
N LEU A 51 2.16 12.80 -9.76
CA LEU A 51 2.71 11.67 -10.49
C LEU A 51 4.24 11.66 -10.47
N LYS A 52 4.90 12.79 -10.69
CA LYS A 52 6.36 12.92 -10.57
C LYS A 52 6.86 12.62 -9.15
N ASN A 53 6.13 13.04 -8.13
CA ASN A 53 6.48 12.73 -6.75
C ASN A 53 6.31 11.23 -6.47
N CYS A 54 5.23 10.61 -6.95
CA CYS A 54 5.04 9.17 -6.85
C CYS A 54 6.12 8.39 -7.61
N GLU A 55 6.51 8.81 -8.81
CA GLU A 55 7.60 8.20 -9.56
C GLU A 55 8.94 8.35 -8.84
N THR A 56 9.21 9.52 -8.26
CA THR A 56 10.42 9.77 -7.47
C THR A 56 10.45 8.88 -6.23
N VAL A 57 9.35 8.82 -5.47
CA VAL A 57 9.23 7.95 -4.29
C VAL A 57 9.37 6.47 -4.67
N ASN A 58 8.76 6.03 -5.77
CA ASN A 58 8.89 4.66 -6.28
C ASN A 58 10.32 4.31 -6.71
N LYS A 59 11.10 5.28 -7.18
CA LYS A 59 12.53 5.11 -7.50
C LYS A 59 13.42 5.17 -6.25
N THR A 60 12.94 5.82 -5.19
CA THR A 60 13.67 5.96 -3.93
C THR A 60 13.49 4.68 -3.11
N LYS A 61 14.34 3.68 -3.37
CA LYS A 61 14.39 2.49 -2.51
C LYS A 61 14.83 2.90 -1.11
N ILE A 62 14.15 2.37 -0.10
CA ILE A 62 14.59 2.46 1.29
C ILE A 62 15.99 1.86 1.36
N SER A 63 16.89 2.49 2.12
CA SER A 63 18.26 1.99 2.28
C SER A 63 18.23 0.53 2.76
N ASN A 64 19.00 -0.34 2.10
CA ASN A 64 19.12 -1.76 2.47
C ASN A 64 19.67 -1.98 3.88
N ASN A 65 20.28 -0.94 4.48
CA ASN A 65 20.80 -0.94 5.84
C ASN A 65 19.77 -0.53 6.91
N LEU A 66 18.57 -0.09 6.52
CA LEU A 66 17.52 0.24 7.46
C LEU A 66 16.95 -1.05 8.07
N PRO A 67 16.84 -1.16 9.41
CA PRO A 67 16.12 -2.26 10.04
C PRO A 67 14.63 -2.22 9.66
N ILE A 68 14.11 -3.34 9.16
CA ILE A 68 12.71 -3.48 8.76
C ILE A 68 12.09 -4.67 9.49
N LEU A 69 11.02 -4.41 10.24
CA LEU A 69 10.19 -5.44 10.85
C LEU A 69 8.79 -5.40 10.21
N LYS A 70 8.36 -6.51 9.60
CA LYS A 70 7.03 -6.61 8.95
C LYS A 70 6.10 -7.52 9.76
N PHE A 71 4.93 -7.03 10.12
CA PHE A 71 3.88 -7.84 10.73
C PHE A 71 2.91 -8.37 9.67
N ILE A 72 2.60 -9.66 9.72
CA ILE A 72 1.71 -10.35 8.80
C ILE A 72 0.52 -10.87 9.59
N ALA A 73 -0.66 -10.30 9.36
CA ALA A 73 -1.88 -10.79 9.97
C ALA A 73 -2.36 -12.06 9.25
N ILE A 74 -2.54 -13.14 10.00
CA ILE A 74 -3.17 -14.37 9.53
C ILE A 74 -4.44 -14.66 10.31
N ARG A 75 -5.48 -15.17 9.65
CA ARG A 75 -6.76 -15.44 10.33
C ARG A 75 -6.64 -16.51 11.41
N SER A 76 -5.77 -17.50 11.18
CA SER A 76 -5.53 -18.64 12.06
C SER A 76 -4.10 -19.10 11.85
N MET A 77 -3.33 -19.30 12.93
CA MET A 77 -1.97 -19.82 12.81
C MET A 77 -1.91 -21.24 12.24
N LYS A 78 -3.02 -22.00 12.30
CA LYS A 78 -3.09 -23.34 11.66
C LYS A 78 -2.94 -23.27 10.14
N ASP A 79 -3.29 -22.12 9.55
CA ASP A 79 -3.25 -21.91 8.10
C ASP A 79 -1.90 -21.37 7.62
N ILE A 80 -0.91 -21.21 8.50
CA ILE A 80 0.38 -20.61 8.15
C ILE A 80 1.13 -21.38 7.05
N ASN A 81 0.91 -22.70 6.96
CA ASN A 81 1.50 -23.57 5.96
C ASN A 81 0.59 -23.80 4.74
N ASN A 82 -0.59 -23.19 4.70
CA ASN A 82 -1.51 -23.33 3.58
C ASN A 82 -0.90 -22.67 2.33
N GLU A 83 -0.79 -23.44 1.24
CA GLU A 83 -0.12 -23.05 0.00
C GLU A 83 -0.60 -21.70 -0.58
N LYS A 84 -1.91 -21.43 -0.48
CA LYS A 84 -2.50 -20.18 -0.98
C LYS A 84 -1.98 -18.98 -0.21
N TYR A 85 -1.89 -19.09 1.12
CA TYR A 85 -1.45 -17.99 1.98
C TYR A 85 0.08 -17.86 1.97
N THR A 86 0.81 -18.98 1.99
CA THR A 86 2.28 -18.97 1.92
C THR A 86 2.79 -18.36 0.63
N LYS A 87 2.15 -18.60 -0.53
CA LYS A 87 2.52 -17.93 -1.80
C LYS A 87 2.45 -16.41 -1.69
N VAL A 88 1.37 -15.88 -1.13
CA VAL A 88 1.19 -14.43 -0.94
C VAL A 88 2.17 -13.88 0.10
N MET A 89 2.38 -14.62 1.20
CA MET A 89 3.32 -14.25 2.26
C MET A 89 4.75 -14.20 1.72
N ASN A 90 5.19 -15.25 1.03
CA ASN A 90 6.52 -15.33 0.42
C ASN A 90 6.75 -14.24 -0.61
N LYS A 91 5.75 -13.91 -1.44
CA LYS A 91 5.84 -12.77 -2.36
C LYS A 91 6.13 -11.45 -1.61
N ASN A 92 5.43 -11.23 -0.49
CA ASN A 92 5.58 -10.04 0.36
C ASN A 92 6.89 -9.98 1.15
N ILE A 93 7.47 -11.14 1.47
CA ILE A 93 8.75 -11.29 2.17
C ILE A 93 9.91 -11.13 1.17
N ASN A 94 9.79 -11.73 -0.01
CA ASN A 94 10.81 -11.69 -1.05
C ASN A 94 11.09 -10.29 -1.59
N GLU A 95 10.16 -9.34 -1.41
CA GLU A 95 10.38 -7.91 -1.65
C GLU A 95 11.56 -7.36 -0.84
N PHE A 96 11.82 -7.93 0.34
CA PHE A 96 12.86 -7.50 1.27
C PHE A 96 14.10 -8.39 1.27
N LYS A 97 14.23 -9.32 0.30
CA LYS A 97 15.36 -10.28 0.25
C LYS A 97 16.75 -9.63 0.22
N GLU A 98 16.85 -8.39 -0.29
CA GLU A 98 18.11 -7.64 -0.40
C GLU A 98 18.43 -6.81 0.85
N TYR A 99 17.55 -6.79 1.86
CA TYR A 99 17.71 -6.03 3.09
C TYR A 99 18.34 -6.93 4.16
N SER A 100 19.53 -6.54 4.62
CA SER A 100 20.32 -7.33 5.58
C SER A 100 19.74 -7.33 6.99
N LYS A 101 18.89 -6.34 7.31
CA LYS A 101 18.27 -6.16 8.63
C LYS A 101 16.74 -6.30 8.56
N PHE A 102 16.26 -7.27 7.78
CA PHE A 102 14.85 -7.55 7.64
C PHE A 102 14.42 -8.74 8.53
N ASN A 103 13.28 -8.59 9.19
CA ASN A 103 12.60 -9.70 9.86
C ASN A 103 11.08 -9.56 9.69
N TYR A 104 10.35 -10.66 9.88
CA TYR A 104 8.89 -10.65 9.85
C TYR A 104 8.30 -11.48 11.00
N CYS A 105 7.11 -11.10 11.43
CA CYS A 105 6.35 -11.82 12.45
C CYS A 105 4.92 -12.05 11.95
N ALA A 106 4.49 -13.30 11.92
CA ALA A 106 3.09 -13.64 11.66
C ALA A 106 2.31 -13.62 12.97
N LEU A 107 1.16 -12.95 13.00
CA LEU A 107 0.30 -12.86 14.18
C LEU A 107 -1.13 -13.17 13.79
N GLU A 108 -1.85 -13.86 14.68
CA GLU A 108 -3.25 -14.18 14.45
C GLU A 108 -4.14 -12.95 14.65
N GLY A 109 -4.85 -12.54 13.60
CA GLY A 109 -5.69 -11.36 13.60
C GLY A 109 -6.28 -10.99 12.23
N LYS A 110 -7.04 -9.89 12.22
CA LYS A 110 -7.58 -9.28 10.99
C LYS A 110 -6.71 -8.10 10.56
N HIS A 111 -7.15 -7.33 9.57
CA HIS A 111 -6.44 -6.15 9.04
C HIS A 111 -5.98 -5.17 10.14
N TYR A 112 -6.80 -4.98 11.17
CA TYR A 112 -6.57 -4.08 12.29
C TYR A 112 -5.79 -4.73 13.44
N ILE A 113 -4.77 -5.52 13.11
CA ILE A 113 -4.04 -6.35 14.08
C ILE A 113 -3.38 -5.54 15.20
N TYR A 114 -3.04 -4.29 14.93
CA TYR A 114 -2.46 -3.36 15.90
C TYR A 114 -3.42 -2.97 17.04
N TYR A 115 -4.75 -3.06 16.84
CA TYR A 115 -5.70 -2.87 17.94
C TYR A 115 -5.84 -4.13 18.80
N THR A 116 -5.74 -5.31 18.19
CA THR A 116 -6.02 -6.59 18.86
C THR A 116 -4.79 -7.27 19.45
N ARG A 117 -3.60 -6.94 18.93
CA ARG A 117 -2.31 -7.59 19.26
C ARG A 117 -1.23 -6.57 19.61
N SER A 118 -1.61 -5.41 20.12
CA SER A 118 -0.69 -4.31 20.45
C SER A 118 0.42 -4.73 21.42
N LYS A 119 0.10 -5.59 22.40
CA LYS A 119 1.06 -6.11 23.38
C LYS A 119 2.11 -7.00 22.73
N GLU A 120 1.67 -7.93 21.90
CA GLU A 120 2.54 -8.84 21.15
C GLU A 120 3.42 -8.06 20.16
N ILE A 121 2.82 -7.14 19.39
CA ILE A 121 3.55 -6.24 18.49
C ILE A 121 4.61 -5.45 19.26
N GLY A 122 4.27 -4.88 20.41
CA GLY A 122 5.21 -4.14 21.24
C GLY A 122 6.37 -5.00 21.77
N LYS A 123 6.10 -6.27 22.09
CA LYS A 123 7.14 -7.23 22.49
C LYS A 123 8.08 -7.52 21.32
N GLU A 124 7.55 -7.87 20.17
CA GLU A 124 8.33 -8.17 18.95
C GLU A 124 9.16 -6.98 18.49
N ILE A 125 8.62 -5.76 18.58
CA ILE A 125 9.38 -4.53 18.28
C ILE A 125 10.57 -4.39 19.22
N ARG A 126 10.39 -4.57 20.54
CA ARG A 126 11.49 -4.47 21.50
C ARG A 126 12.58 -5.52 21.24
N GLU A 127 12.18 -6.77 21.00
CA GLU A 127 13.12 -7.86 20.69
C GLU A 127 13.83 -7.70 19.35
N PHE A 128 13.17 -7.05 18.38
CA PHE A 128 13.80 -6.70 17.11
C PHE A 128 14.82 -5.58 17.28
N LEU A 129 14.45 -4.50 17.99
CA LEU A 129 15.32 -3.35 18.22
C LEU A 129 16.53 -3.69 19.09
N SER A 130 16.38 -4.56 20.08
CA SER A 130 17.49 -4.98 20.96
C SER A 130 18.62 -5.70 20.22
N LYS A 131 18.42 -6.14 18.97
CA LYS A 131 19.47 -6.71 18.12
C LYS A 131 20.37 -5.65 17.48
N TYR A 132 19.96 -4.39 17.55
CA TYR A 132 20.60 -3.25 16.91
C TYR A 132 20.96 -2.12 17.89
N ASP A 133 20.49 -2.21 19.14
CA ASP A 133 21.01 -1.41 20.26
C ASP A 133 22.43 -1.91 20.58
N ASN A 134 23.44 -1.13 20.15
CA ASN A 134 24.83 -1.25 20.59
C ASN A 134 25.00 -0.60 21.96
#